data_AF-A0A350V1I3-F1
#
_entry.id   AF-A0A350V1I3-F1
#
_cell.length_a   1.000
_cell.length_b   1.000
_cell.length_c   1.000
_cell.angle_alpha   90.00
_cell.angle_beta   90.00
_cell.angle_gamma   90.00
#
_symmetry.space_group_name_H-M   'P 1'
#
loop_
_entity.id
_entity.type
_entity.pdbx_description
1 polymer ?
#
loop_
_entity_poly.entity_id
_entity_poly.type
_entity_poly.pdbx_seq_one_letter_code
_entity_poly.pdbx_strand_id
1 'polypeptide(L)'
;MYKHLLILIFLAPSIFSQDISVKFFEALIQDKPELTDFINKEELEYSLRLGIEYDNVKNKFFIGNEIPEEIREGVISGKYEYNVAIEPHAGMKIGDTRFALTIPDIQFRKEYYYNDGMISATTFYTRKWQKLESKYFTFRLEEPKYFNEYCVKRLDQFVDLIADTLGFTIAERRILEKEKIGYIFCKDEASVEKITGFKAKGMAMLGTDEIVTSYQTHFHEVAHILINYKLKKSGLYTLPFFMEGFAVAVGGRGGMAPRVVTDLGYYLEKSSILT
;
A
#
# COMPACT_ATOMS: atom_id res chain seq x y z
N MET A 1 -13.41 32.51 -46.42
CA MET A 1 -12.08 32.09 -45.92
C MET A 1 -11.67 33.03 -44.80
N TYR A 2 -11.82 32.62 -43.54
CA TYR A 2 -10.85 32.84 -42.48
C TYR A 2 -11.11 31.74 -41.45
N LYS A 3 -10.27 30.71 -41.53
CA LYS A 3 -10.12 29.67 -40.51
C LYS A 3 -9.32 30.28 -39.35
N HIS A 4 -9.50 29.68 -38.18
CA HIS A 4 -8.62 29.71 -37.00
C HIS A 4 -9.00 30.69 -35.88
N LEU A 5 -9.91 30.22 -35.01
CA LEU A 5 -9.85 30.50 -33.59
C LEU A 5 -9.98 29.16 -32.86
N LEU A 6 -8.87 28.55 -32.46
CA LEU A 6 -8.83 27.45 -31.46
C LEU A 6 -7.39 27.04 -31.18
N ILE A 7 -6.66 27.85 -30.40
CA ILE A 7 -5.49 27.40 -29.65
C ILE A 7 -5.47 28.18 -28.34
N LEU A 8 -6.07 27.62 -27.27
CA LEU A 8 -5.83 28.04 -25.87
C LEU A 8 -6.51 27.09 -24.86
N ILE A 9 -6.30 25.77 -24.95
CA ILE A 9 -6.81 24.81 -23.94
C ILE A 9 -5.75 23.83 -23.40
N PHE A 10 -4.52 23.79 -23.93
CA PHE A 10 -3.52 22.81 -23.47
C PHE A 10 -2.52 23.30 -22.40
N LEU A 11 -2.58 24.58 -21.97
CA LEU A 11 -1.65 25.13 -20.96
C LEU A 11 -2.27 25.34 -19.56
N ALA A 12 -3.60 25.40 -19.45
CA ALA A 12 -4.27 25.59 -18.16
C ALA A 12 -4.14 24.38 -17.21
N PRO A 13 -4.22 23.11 -17.67
CA PRO A 13 -4.05 21.96 -16.79
C PRO A 13 -2.63 21.89 -16.21
N SER A 14 -1.60 22.21 -17.01
CA SER A 14 -0.20 22.14 -16.57
C SER A 14 0.14 23.16 -15.48
N ILE A 15 -0.42 24.38 -15.54
CA ILE A 15 -0.17 25.42 -14.54
C ILE A 15 -0.86 25.08 -13.21
N PHE A 16 -2.10 24.59 -13.26
CA PHE A 16 -2.85 24.18 -12.07
C PHE A 16 -2.23 22.96 -11.39
N SER A 17 -1.84 21.94 -12.17
CA SER A 17 -1.13 20.77 -11.65
C SER A 17 0.24 21.12 -11.06
N GLN A 18 0.93 22.12 -11.61
CA GLN A 18 2.22 22.59 -11.08
C GLN A 18 2.05 23.29 -9.72
N ASP A 19 1.07 24.19 -9.57
CA ASP A 19 0.77 24.85 -8.28
C ASP A 19 0.33 23.86 -7.19
N ILE A 20 -0.53 22.89 -7.53
CA ILE A 20 -0.92 21.81 -6.61
C ILE A 20 0.30 20.97 -6.21
N SER A 21 1.16 20.60 -7.17
CA SER A 21 2.33 19.78 -6.87
C SER A 21 3.26 20.49 -5.87
N VAL A 22 3.52 21.78 -6.07
CA VAL A 22 4.39 22.57 -5.16
C VAL A 22 3.80 22.61 -3.75
N LYS A 23 2.51 22.97 -3.62
CA LYS A 23 1.84 23.03 -2.31
C LYS A 23 1.80 21.67 -1.61
N PHE A 24 1.53 20.60 -2.36
CA PHE A 24 1.55 19.23 -1.83
C PHE A 24 2.93 18.86 -1.30
N PHE A 25 4.00 19.05 -2.09
CA PHE A 25 5.36 18.70 -1.65
C PHE A 25 5.83 19.58 -0.49
N GLU A 26 5.46 20.86 -0.47
CA GLU A 26 5.72 21.73 0.68
C GLU A 26 5.03 21.20 1.94
N ALA A 27 3.73 20.84 1.86
CA ALA A 27 2.99 20.25 2.97
C ALA A 27 3.58 18.90 3.41
N LEU A 28 4.04 18.06 2.48
CA LEU A 28 4.63 16.76 2.74
C LEU A 28 6.02 16.86 3.38
N ILE A 29 6.86 17.78 2.93
CA ILE A 29 8.21 18.00 3.47
C ILE A 29 8.12 18.61 4.87
N GLN A 30 7.22 19.57 5.06
CA GLN A 30 7.03 20.28 6.32
C GLN A 30 6.08 19.55 7.30
N ASP A 31 5.56 18.38 6.91
CA ASP A 31 4.62 17.58 7.70
C ASP A 31 3.42 18.40 8.25
N LYS A 32 2.85 19.24 7.36
CA LYS A 32 1.75 20.16 7.69
C LYS A 32 0.44 19.41 7.89
N PRO A 33 -0.45 19.87 8.80
CA PRO A 33 -1.77 19.27 9.02
C PRO A 33 -2.66 19.20 7.76
N GLU A 34 -2.53 20.18 6.86
CA GLU A 34 -3.28 20.28 5.59
C GLU A 34 -2.92 19.18 4.56
N LEU A 35 -1.93 18.33 4.85
CA LEU A 35 -1.53 17.24 3.95
C LEU A 35 -2.70 16.28 3.62
N THR A 36 -3.66 16.10 4.53
CA THR A 36 -4.88 15.32 4.29
C THR A 36 -5.77 15.92 3.19
N ASP A 37 -5.76 17.24 3.02
CA ASP A 37 -6.64 17.95 2.09
C ASP A 37 -6.24 17.72 0.63
N PHE A 38 -5.01 17.22 0.42
CA PHE A 38 -4.52 16.83 -0.89
C PHE A 38 -4.93 15.40 -1.27
N ILE A 39 -5.44 14.57 -0.36
CA ILE A 39 -5.81 13.18 -0.66
C ILE A 39 -7.17 13.14 -1.35
N ASN A 40 -7.29 12.29 -2.37
CA ASN A 40 -8.58 12.00 -2.98
C ASN A 40 -9.54 11.47 -1.89
N LYS A 41 -10.75 12.04 -1.82
CA LYS A 41 -11.70 11.75 -0.75
C LYS A 41 -12.03 10.25 -0.61
N GLU A 42 -12.22 9.56 -1.73
CA GLU A 42 -12.54 8.12 -1.71
C GLU A 42 -11.35 7.28 -1.20
N GLU A 43 -10.12 7.69 -1.53
CA GLU A 43 -8.90 7.03 -1.04
C GLU A 43 -8.68 7.24 0.45
N LEU A 44 -8.99 8.45 0.96
CA LEU A 44 -8.93 8.74 2.39
C LEU A 44 -9.99 7.94 3.16
N GLU A 45 -11.24 7.93 2.68
CA GLU A 45 -12.31 7.11 3.27
C GLU A 45 -11.95 5.62 3.24
N TYR A 46 -11.40 5.14 2.12
CA TYR A 46 -10.94 3.77 1.99
C TYR A 46 -9.82 3.45 2.98
N SER A 47 -8.80 4.31 3.11
CA SER A 47 -7.71 4.13 4.07
C SER A 47 -8.20 4.02 5.51
N LEU A 48 -9.23 4.78 5.89
CA LEU A 48 -9.75 4.85 7.26
C LEU A 48 -10.82 3.79 7.59
N ARG A 49 -11.38 3.10 6.58
CA ARG A 49 -12.58 2.25 6.70
C ARG A 49 -12.53 1.17 7.79
N LEU A 50 -11.34 0.61 8.06
CA LEU A 50 -11.16 -0.45 9.05
C LEU A 50 -10.93 0.07 10.48
N GLY A 51 -10.79 1.39 10.65
CA GLY A 51 -10.57 2.04 11.95
C GLY A 51 -9.25 1.65 12.60
N ILE A 52 -8.23 1.33 11.80
CA ILE A 52 -6.88 1.03 12.29
C ILE A 52 -6.10 2.34 12.37
N GLU A 53 -5.50 2.60 13.52
CA GLU A 53 -4.64 3.74 13.81
C GLU A 53 -3.26 3.24 14.22
N TYR A 54 -2.25 4.10 14.01
CA TYR A 54 -0.87 3.78 14.34
C TYR A 54 -0.23 4.86 15.21
N ASP A 55 0.51 4.45 16.24
CA ASP A 55 1.16 5.39 17.14
C ASP A 55 2.17 6.26 16.37
N ASN A 56 2.13 7.57 16.65
CA ASN A 56 2.96 8.59 16.00
C ASN A 56 2.75 8.74 14.48
N VAL A 57 1.69 8.17 13.91
CA VAL A 57 1.31 8.37 12.51
C VAL A 57 0.16 9.37 12.44
N LYS A 58 0.42 10.55 11.89
CA LYS A 58 -0.61 11.58 11.70
C LYS A 58 -1.62 11.21 10.63
N ASN A 59 -1.16 10.57 9.56
CA ASN A 59 -1.99 10.23 8.41
C ASN A 59 -1.67 8.82 7.90
N LYS A 60 -2.58 7.89 8.19
CA LYS A 60 -2.45 6.48 7.80
C LYS A 60 -2.19 6.30 6.30
N PHE A 61 -2.84 7.09 5.44
CA PHE A 61 -2.70 6.95 3.98
C PHE A 61 -1.24 7.06 3.50
N PHE A 62 -0.43 7.85 4.20
CA PHE A 62 0.98 8.04 3.83
C PHE A 62 1.93 7.00 4.40
N ILE A 63 1.48 5.99 5.16
CA ILE A 63 2.37 4.91 5.63
C ILE A 63 3.03 4.24 4.42
N GLY A 64 4.37 4.22 4.41
CA GLY A 64 5.20 3.74 3.29
C GLY A 64 5.39 4.76 2.16
N ASN A 65 4.58 5.82 2.10
CA ASN A 65 4.65 6.91 1.13
C ASN A 65 5.28 8.21 1.68
N GLU A 66 5.65 8.24 2.96
CA GLU A 66 6.40 9.33 3.59
C GLU A 66 7.80 9.55 2.99
N ILE A 67 8.30 10.78 3.06
CA ILE A 67 9.72 11.08 2.85
C ILE A 67 10.44 10.81 4.18
N PRO A 68 11.54 10.04 4.24
CA PRO A 68 12.29 9.81 5.48
C PRO A 68 12.65 11.11 6.20
N GLU A 69 12.60 11.11 7.53
CA GLU A 69 12.82 12.32 8.34
C GLU A 69 14.16 12.99 8.05
N GLU A 70 15.25 12.21 8.00
CA GLU A 70 16.59 12.71 7.66
C GLU A 70 16.65 13.43 6.30
N ILE A 71 15.85 12.96 5.34
CA ILE A 71 15.75 13.57 4.02
C ILE A 71 14.93 14.86 4.08
N ARG A 72 13.80 14.86 4.81
CA ARG A 72 12.98 16.07 5.03
C ARG A 72 13.79 17.17 5.71
N GLU A 73 14.49 16.85 6.81
CA GLU A 73 15.34 17.81 7.53
C GLU A 73 16.46 18.35 6.65
N GLY A 74 17.08 17.48 5.83
CA GLY A 74 18.07 17.90 4.84
C GLY A 74 17.52 18.89 3.81
N VAL A 75 16.29 18.70 3.36
CA VAL A 75 15.64 19.67 2.45
C VAL A 75 15.28 20.96 3.19
N ILE A 76 14.71 20.89 4.39
CA ILE A 76 14.30 22.07 5.18
C ILE A 76 15.50 22.95 5.54
N SER A 77 16.63 22.34 5.89
CA SER A 77 17.87 23.06 6.23
C SER A 77 18.60 23.63 5.00
N GLY A 78 18.12 23.35 3.78
CA GLY A 78 18.79 23.74 2.54
C GLY A 78 20.04 22.90 2.22
N LYS A 79 20.25 21.78 2.93
CA LYS A 79 21.34 20.83 2.65
C LYS A 79 21.12 20.08 1.34
N TYR A 80 19.86 19.79 0.99
CA TYR A 80 19.48 19.09 -0.22
C TYR A 80 18.51 19.92 -1.05
N GLU A 81 18.79 20.03 -2.35
CA GLU A 81 17.84 20.55 -3.32
C GLU A 81 16.97 19.41 -3.86
N TYR A 82 15.67 19.67 -3.99
CA TYR A 82 14.73 18.71 -4.57
C TYR A 82 14.13 19.24 -5.87
N ASN A 83 13.84 18.34 -6.79
CA ASN A 83 13.13 18.62 -8.02
C ASN A 83 11.84 17.81 -8.08
N VAL A 84 10.77 18.45 -8.54
CA VAL A 84 9.48 17.81 -8.79
C VAL A 84 9.22 17.84 -10.29
N ALA A 85 9.09 16.67 -10.89
CA ALA A 85 8.71 16.53 -12.29
C ALA A 85 7.30 15.95 -12.42
N ILE A 86 6.51 16.51 -13.33
CA ILE A 86 5.27 15.89 -13.81
C ILE A 86 5.64 14.97 -14.96
N GLU A 87 5.59 13.66 -14.72
CA GLU A 87 5.99 12.67 -15.72
C GLU A 87 4.76 12.01 -16.36
N PRO A 88 4.63 12.03 -17.70
CA PRO A 88 3.63 11.20 -18.36
C PRO A 88 3.94 9.72 -18.11
N HIS A 89 2.90 8.92 -17.92
CA HIS A 89 3.01 7.47 -17.76
C HIS A 89 2.13 6.77 -18.79
N ALA A 90 2.68 5.75 -19.45
CA ALA A 90 1.94 4.96 -20.43
C ALA A 90 0.70 4.34 -19.76
N GLY A 91 -0.48 4.69 -20.28
CA GLY A 91 -1.76 4.19 -19.76
C GLY A 91 -2.47 5.10 -18.76
N MET A 92 -1.97 6.31 -18.48
CA MET A 92 -2.72 7.36 -17.77
C MET A 92 -4.05 7.66 -18.46
N LYS A 93 -5.13 7.81 -17.68
CA LYS A 93 -6.35 8.44 -18.17
C LYS A 93 -6.15 9.95 -18.26
N ILE A 94 -7.00 10.62 -19.03
CA ILE A 94 -7.11 12.09 -18.96
C ILE A 94 -7.42 12.46 -17.50
N GLY A 95 -6.58 13.33 -16.91
CA GLY A 95 -6.68 13.75 -15.51
C GLY A 95 -5.71 13.05 -14.55
N ASP A 96 -5.17 11.88 -14.91
CA ASP A 96 -4.16 11.21 -14.09
C ASP A 96 -2.81 11.92 -14.23
N THR A 97 -2.17 12.21 -13.10
CA THR A 97 -0.83 12.80 -13.05
C THR A 97 0.08 11.97 -12.15
N ARG A 98 1.36 11.89 -12.51
CA ARG A 98 2.40 11.27 -11.70
C ARG A 98 3.45 12.33 -11.42
N PHE A 99 3.69 12.56 -10.14
CA PHE A 99 4.74 13.42 -9.67
C PHE A 99 5.95 12.56 -9.27
N ALA A 100 7.14 12.95 -9.74
CA ALA A 100 8.39 12.36 -9.33
C ALA A 100 9.16 13.39 -8.50
N LEU A 101 9.30 13.11 -7.20
CA LEU A 101 10.21 13.83 -6.32
C LEU A 101 11.60 13.22 -6.47
N THR A 102 12.59 14.06 -6.74
CA THR A 102 13.99 13.63 -6.89
C THR A 102 14.90 14.52 -6.05
N ILE A 103 15.86 13.90 -5.36
CA ILE A 103 16.94 14.58 -4.65
C ILE A 103 18.24 13.99 -5.19
N PRO A 104 18.84 14.62 -6.21
CA PRO A 104 19.95 14.04 -6.96
C PRO A 104 21.16 13.68 -6.09
N ASP A 105 21.49 14.53 -5.11
CA ASP A 105 22.68 14.42 -4.26
C ASP A 105 22.77 13.10 -3.49
N ILE A 106 21.61 12.52 -3.15
CA ILE A 106 21.50 11.25 -2.39
C ILE A 106 20.84 10.15 -3.21
N GLN A 107 20.68 10.34 -4.52
CA GLN A 107 20.02 9.41 -5.44
C GLN A 107 18.62 8.98 -4.97
N PHE A 108 17.92 9.86 -4.24
CA PHE A 108 16.59 9.58 -3.76
C PHE A 108 15.56 9.94 -4.84
N ARG A 109 14.63 9.01 -5.09
CA ARG A 109 13.49 9.22 -5.99
C ARG A 109 12.25 8.58 -5.40
N LYS A 110 11.13 9.32 -5.42
CA LYS A 110 9.83 8.81 -4.98
C LYS A 110 8.72 9.28 -5.90
N GLU A 111 7.82 8.36 -6.25
CA GLU A 111 6.69 8.62 -7.14
C GLU A 111 5.40 8.79 -6.35
N TYR A 112 4.57 9.73 -6.79
CA TYR A 112 3.29 10.08 -6.21
C TYR A 112 2.24 10.18 -7.33
N TYR A 113 1.01 9.75 -7.07
CA TYR A 113 -0.04 9.63 -8.10
C TYR A 113 -1.24 10.51 -7.74
N TYR A 114 -1.82 11.18 -8.74
CA TYR A 114 -2.87 12.15 -8.55
C TYR A 114 -4.02 11.96 -9.55
N ASN A 115 -5.26 12.01 -9.06
CA ASN A 115 -6.51 12.08 -9.79
C ASN A 115 -7.55 12.77 -8.88
N ASP A 116 -7.85 14.04 -9.15
CA ASP A 116 -8.71 14.89 -8.29
C ASP A 116 -8.35 14.81 -6.79
N GLY A 117 -7.05 14.63 -6.51
CA GLY A 117 -6.47 14.33 -5.21
C GLY A 117 -5.42 13.22 -5.31
N MET A 118 -4.59 13.06 -4.28
CA MET A 118 -3.59 12.00 -4.18
C MET A 118 -4.28 10.65 -4.10
N ILE A 119 -3.82 9.70 -4.92
CA ILE A 119 -4.28 8.32 -4.95
C ILE A 119 -3.13 7.36 -4.70
N SER A 120 -3.45 6.17 -4.18
CA SER A 120 -2.47 5.11 -3.96
C SER A 120 -1.90 4.56 -5.27
N ALA A 121 -0.66 4.05 -5.20
CA ALA A 121 -0.03 3.34 -6.31
C ALA A 121 -0.85 2.11 -6.73
N THR A 122 -1.47 1.43 -5.76
CA THR A 122 -2.38 0.29 -6.00
C THR A 122 -3.56 0.72 -6.87
N THR A 123 -4.29 1.78 -6.52
CA THR A 123 -5.39 2.29 -7.36
C THR A 123 -4.89 2.70 -8.75
N PHE A 124 -3.77 3.42 -8.83
CA PHE A 124 -3.21 3.87 -10.10
C PHE A 124 -2.89 2.70 -11.05
N TYR A 125 -2.16 1.68 -10.60
CA TYR A 125 -1.72 0.59 -11.48
C TYR A 125 -2.79 -0.45 -11.77
N THR A 126 -3.74 -0.65 -10.86
CA THR A 126 -4.67 -1.80 -10.93
C THR A 126 -6.07 -1.43 -11.45
N ARG A 127 -6.32 -0.17 -11.81
CA ARG A 127 -7.63 0.34 -12.27
C ARG A 127 -8.29 -0.46 -13.41
N LYS A 128 -7.50 -1.13 -14.26
CA LYS A 128 -7.98 -1.94 -15.40
C LYS A 128 -7.94 -3.45 -15.13
N TRP A 129 -7.46 -3.87 -13.95
CA TRP A 129 -7.36 -5.27 -13.60
C TRP A 129 -8.74 -5.83 -13.29
N GLN A 130 -8.90 -7.15 -13.47
CA GLN A 130 -10.17 -7.80 -13.19
C GLN A 130 -10.47 -7.69 -11.70
N LYS A 131 -11.69 -7.28 -11.37
CA LYS A 131 -12.17 -7.23 -9.99
C LYS A 131 -13.02 -8.45 -9.69
N LEU A 132 -12.88 -8.98 -8.48
CA LEU A 132 -13.81 -9.95 -7.89
C LEU A 132 -13.95 -9.64 -6.40
N GLU A 133 -15.00 -10.15 -5.76
CA GLU A 133 -15.18 -10.01 -4.32
C GLU A 133 -15.49 -11.35 -3.67
N SER A 134 -15.12 -11.48 -2.40
CA SER A 134 -15.49 -12.59 -1.53
C SER A 134 -16.04 -12.08 -0.21
N LYS A 135 -16.19 -12.96 0.79
CA LYS A 135 -16.68 -12.57 2.11
C LYS A 135 -15.83 -11.45 2.71
N TYR A 136 -14.50 -11.60 2.71
CA TYR A 136 -13.58 -10.68 3.37
C TYR A 136 -12.70 -9.85 2.44
N PHE A 137 -12.75 -10.06 1.12
CA PHE A 137 -11.78 -9.44 0.20
C PHE A 137 -12.42 -8.78 -1.02
N THR A 138 -11.82 -7.68 -1.46
CA THR A 138 -11.95 -7.14 -2.82
C THR A 138 -10.65 -7.39 -3.56
N PHE A 139 -10.70 -8.19 -4.62
CA PHE A 139 -9.53 -8.56 -5.39
C PHE A 139 -9.35 -7.69 -6.62
N ARG A 140 -8.09 -7.45 -6.99
CA ARG A 140 -7.71 -6.94 -8.31
C ARG A 140 -6.64 -7.86 -8.89
N LEU A 141 -6.93 -8.47 -10.04
CA LEU A 141 -6.13 -9.55 -10.62
C LEU A 141 -5.47 -9.13 -11.93
N GLU A 142 -4.15 -9.21 -12.00
CA GLU A 142 -3.40 -8.99 -13.25
C GLU A 142 -3.61 -10.16 -14.23
N GLU A 143 -3.48 -11.40 -13.75
CA GLU A 143 -3.67 -12.61 -14.54
C GLU A 143 -4.72 -13.55 -13.90
N PRO A 144 -6.02 -13.34 -14.19
CA PRO A 144 -7.12 -14.07 -13.54
C PRO A 144 -7.07 -15.59 -13.69
N LYS A 145 -6.50 -16.11 -14.78
CA LYS A 145 -6.36 -17.56 -15.03
C LYS A 145 -5.56 -18.30 -13.94
N TYR A 146 -4.71 -17.60 -13.18
CA TYR A 146 -3.91 -18.19 -12.10
C TYR A 146 -4.54 -18.02 -10.72
N PHE A 147 -5.73 -17.43 -10.63
CA PHE A 147 -6.43 -17.15 -9.39
C PHE A 147 -7.85 -17.70 -9.45
N ASN A 148 -8.07 -18.87 -8.85
CA ASN A 148 -9.33 -19.60 -8.95
C ASN A 148 -10.14 -19.55 -7.64
N GLU A 149 -11.33 -20.13 -7.65
CA GLU A 149 -12.26 -20.16 -6.51
C GLU A 149 -11.67 -20.86 -5.27
N TYR A 150 -10.76 -21.82 -5.45
CA TYR A 150 -10.06 -22.44 -4.33
C TYR A 150 -9.22 -21.42 -3.57
N CYS A 151 -8.47 -20.57 -4.27
CA CYS A 151 -7.68 -19.50 -3.65
C CYS A 151 -8.55 -18.55 -2.82
N VAL A 152 -9.68 -18.11 -3.38
CA VAL A 152 -10.67 -17.25 -2.71
C VAL A 152 -11.18 -17.91 -1.42
N LYS A 153 -11.65 -19.16 -1.51
CA LYS A 153 -12.17 -19.90 -0.34
C LYS A 153 -11.11 -20.09 0.74
N ARG A 154 -9.86 -20.35 0.37
CA ARG A 154 -8.78 -20.55 1.34
C ARG A 154 -8.43 -19.25 2.08
N LEU A 155 -8.46 -18.10 1.40
CA LEU A 155 -8.27 -16.80 2.03
C LEU A 155 -9.41 -16.48 3.01
N ASP A 156 -10.68 -16.66 2.61
CA ASP A 156 -11.82 -16.43 3.51
C ASP A 156 -11.77 -17.38 4.74
N GLN A 157 -11.47 -18.66 4.54
CA GLN A 157 -11.29 -19.63 5.63
C GLN A 157 -10.18 -19.24 6.59
N PHE A 158 -9.08 -18.70 6.05
CA PHE A 158 -7.97 -18.22 6.88
C PHE A 158 -8.41 -17.02 7.73
N VAL A 159 -9.15 -16.06 7.16
CA VAL A 159 -9.70 -14.95 7.94
C VAL A 159 -10.63 -15.44 9.04
N ASP A 160 -11.53 -16.39 8.76
CA ASP A 160 -12.43 -16.94 9.78
C ASP A 160 -11.64 -17.59 10.94
N LEU A 161 -10.62 -18.41 10.62
CA LEU A 161 -9.75 -19.05 11.61
C LEU A 161 -8.98 -18.06 12.48
N ILE A 162 -8.38 -17.04 11.87
CA ILE A 162 -7.59 -16.04 12.60
C ILE A 162 -8.50 -15.11 13.39
N ALA A 163 -9.68 -14.77 12.87
CA ALA A 163 -10.68 -14.02 13.61
C ALA A 163 -11.17 -14.79 14.85
N ASP A 164 -11.29 -16.13 14.79
CA ASP A 164 -11.57 -16.95 15.98
C ASP A 164 -10.40 -16.89 16.97
N THR A 165 -9.18 -17.07 16.46
CA THR A 165 -7.94 -17.07 17.25
C THR A 165 -7.73 -15.75 17.99
N LEU A 166 -8.01 -14.63 17.33
CA LEU A 166 -7.86 -13.27 17.87
C LEU A 166 -9.10 -12.81 18.66
N GLY A 167 -10.16 -13.62 18.73
CA GLY A 167 -11.38 -13.27 19.45
C GLY A 167 -12.13 -12.08 18.85
N PHE A 168 -12.38 -12.10 17.54
CA PHE A 168 -13.19 -11.08 16.87
C PHE A 168 -14.65 -11.22 17.29
N THR A 169 -15.22 -10.11 17.74
CA THR A 169 -16.65 -9.94 17.97
C THR A 169 -17.42 -10.03 16.65
N ILE A 170 -18.73 -10.29 16.75
CA ILE A 170 -19.64 -10.28 15.60
C ILE A 170 -19.63 -8.91 14.90
N ALA A 171 -19.51 -7.82 15.67
CA ALA A 171 -19.46 -6.47 15.12
C ALA A 171 -18.19 -6.24 14.28
N GLU A 172 -17.02 -6.64 14.80
CA GLU A 172 -15.74 -6.59 14.08
C GLU A 172 -15.82 -7.40 12.77
N ARG A 173 -16.37 -8.63 12.80
CA ARG A 173 -16.54 -9.43 11.58
C ARG A 173 -17.44 -8.76 10.55
N ARG A 174 -18.58 -8.19 10.98
CA ARG A 174 -19.50 -7.49 10.08
C ARG A 174 -18.86 -6.28 9.41
N ILE A 175 -18.04 -5.53 10.14
CA ILE A 175 -17.27 -4.41 9.56
C ILE A 175 -16.28 -4.97 8.54
N LEU A 176 -15.54 -6.02 8.86
CA LEU A 176 -14.57 -6.61 7.93
C LEU A 176 -15.24 -7.18 6.66
N GLU A 177 -16.42 -7.80 6.77
CA GLU A 177 -17.19 -8.30 5.63
C GLU A 177 -17.70 -7.17 4.71
N LYS A 178 -18.09 -6.04 5.33
CA LYS A 178 -18.59 -4.85 4.64
C LYS A 178 -17.45 -4.10 3.94
N GLU A 179 -16.38 -3.80 4.67
CA GLU A 179 -15.31 -2.91 4.22
C GLU A 179 -14.21 -3.63 3.44
N LYS A 180 -14.02 -4.93 3.71
CA LYS A 180 -13.11 -5.87 3.04
C LYS A 180 -11.63 -5.47 3.05
N ILE A 181 -10.76 -6.46 2.93
CA ILE A 181 -9.32 -6.28 2.71
C ILE A 181 -9.08 -6.23 1.20
N GLY A 182 -8.23 -5.30 0.73
CA GLY A 182 -7.84 -5.29 -0.68
C GLY A 182 -6.80 -6.39 -0.95
N TYR A 183 -6.97 -7.16 -2.02
CA TYR A 183 -6.01 -8.21 -2.41
C TYR A 183 -5.61 -8.07 -3.88
N ILE A 184 -4.37 -7.63 -4.10
CA ILE A 184 -3.83 -7.26 -5.39
C ILE A 184 -2.90 -8.39 -5.86
N PHE A 185 -3.42 -9.24 -6.73
CA PHE A 185 -2.69 -10.38 -7.26
C PHE A 185 -1.94 -9.99 -8.53
N CYS A 186 -0.63 -9.89 -8.38
CA CYS A 186 0.35 -9.58 -9.41
C CYS A 186 0.81 -10.86 -10.10
N LYS A 187 1.19 -10.79 -11.38
CA LYS A 187 1.70 -11.96 -12.10
C LYS A 187 3.09 -12.40 -11.60
N ASP A 188 3.90 -11.46 -11.12
CA ASP A 188 5.31 -11.67 -10.74
C ASP A 188 5.82 -10.61 -9.74
N GLU A 189 7.05 -10.80 -9.27
CA GLU A 189 7.75 -9.88 -8.34
C GLU A 189 7.99 -8.49 -8.94
N ALA A 190 8.14 -8.38 -10.27
CA ALA A 190 8.35 -7.09 -10.93
C ALA A 190 7.08 -6.23 -10.88
N SER A 191 5.91 -6.85 -11.05
CA SER A 191 4.62 -6.19 -10.83
C SER A 191 4.44 -5.79 -9.35
N VAL A 192 4.88 -6.61 -8.39
CA VAL A 192 4.86 -6.25 -6.97
C VAL A 192 5.77 -5.05 -6.69
N GLU A 193 7.01 -5.07 -7.17
CA GLU A 193 7.99 -3.99 -7.00
C GLU A 193 7.48 -2.69 -7.64
N LYS A 194 6.86 -2.77 -8.82
CA LYS A 194 6.27 -1.61 -9.50
C LYS A 194 5.19 -0.91 -8.65
N ILE A 195 4.38 -1.67 -7.92
CA ILE A 195 3.27 -1.11 -7.12
C ILE A 195 3.76 -0.67 -5.73
N THR A 196 4.61 -1.47 -5.09
CA THR A 196 5.04 -1.26 -3.70
C THR A 196 6.27 -0.36 -3.59
N GLY A 197 7.10 -0.31 -4.63
CA GLY A 197 8.44 0.30 -4.61
C GLY A 197 9.53 -0.60 -4.01
N PHE A 198 9.20 -1.83 -3.62
CA PHE A 198 10.13 -2.74 -2.94
C PHE A 198 10.27 -4.07 -3.68
N LYS A 199 11.51 -4.55 -3.80
CA LYS A 199 11.79 -5.88 -4.34
C LYS A 199 11.36 -6.96 -3.35
N ALA A 200 10.12 -7.42 -3.50
CA ALA A 200 9.51 -8.43 -2.64
C ALA A 200 8.53 -9.31 -3.42
N LYS A 201 8.19 -10.48 -2.85
CA LYS A 201 7.15 -11.37 -3.39
C LYS A 201 5.73 -10.95 -3.00
N GLY A 202 5.61 -10.19 -1.92
CA GLY A 202 4.39 -9.51 -1.52
C GLY A 202 4.64 -8.63 -0.30
N MET A 203 3.67 -7.74 -0.03
CA MET A 203 3.73 -6.74 1.04
C MET A 203 2.31 -6.30 1.43
N ALA A 204 2.08 -6.16 2.73
CA ALA A 204 0.92 -5.46 3.28
C ALA A 204 1.10 -3.94 3.16
N MET A 205 0.22 -3.30 2.41
CA MET A 205 0.11 -1.84 2.30
C MET A 205 -0.74 -1.33 3.46
N LEU A 206 -0.11 -1.12 4.61
CA LEU A 206 -0.78 -0.72 5.86
C LEU A 206 -1.53 0.62 5.76
N GLY A 207 -1.11 1.49 4.84
CA GLY A 207 -1.78 2.77 4.60
C GLY A 207 -3.15 2.65 3.94
N THR A 208 -3.43 1.52 3.26
CA THR A 208 -4.71 1.28 2.56
C THR A 208 -5.39 -0.03 2.97
N ASP A 209 -4.80 -0.79 3.89
CA ASP A 209 -5.22 -2.14 4.28
C ASP A 209 -5.35 -3.09 3.07
N GLU A 210 -4.35 -3.04 2.20
CA GLU A 210 -4.28 -3.88 1.01
C GLU A 210 -3.08 -4.82 1.07
N ILE A 211 -3.14 -5.91 0.30
CA ILE A 211 -2.05 -6.85 0.13
C ILE A 211 -1.66 -6.83 -1.33
N VAL A 212 -0.39 -6.55 -1.63
CA VAL A 212 0.15 -6.64 -2.99
C VAL A 212 1.04 -7.86 -3.04
N THR A 213 0.76 -8.83 -3.92
CA THR A 213 1.47 -10.11 -3.88
C THR A 213 1.44 -10.88 -5.19
N SER A 214 2.48 -11.69 -5.40
CA SER A 214 2.56 -12.70 -6.47
C SER A 214 2.07 -14.08 -6.03
N TYR A 215 1.71 -14.26 -4.75
CA TYR A 215 1.15 -15.52 -4.24
C TYR A 215 -0.39 -15.53 -4.33
N GLN A 216 -0.96 -16.66 -4.75
CA GLN A 216 -2.41 -16.82 -4.78
C GLN A 216 -3.06 -16.77 -3.39
N THR A 217 -2.34 -17.21 -2.35
CA THR A 217 -2.81 -17.19 -0.96
C THR A 217 -1.69 -16.75 -0.03
N HIS A 218 -1.53 -15.43 0.15
CA HIS A 218 -0.45 -14.87 0.96
C HIS A 218 -0.87 -14.67 2.42
N PHE A 219 -1.05 -15.77 3.15
CA PHE A 219 -1.57 -15.76 4.52
C PHE A 219 -0.73 -14.91 5.49
N HIS A 220 0.58 -14.82 5.28
CA HIS A 220 1.47 -13.98 6.07
C HIS A 220 1.04 -12.50 6.07
N GLU A 221 0.85 -11.90 4.90
CA GLU A 221 0.42 -10.50 4.80
C GLU A 221 -1.04 -10.29 5.24
N VAL A 222 -1.89 -11.31 5.06
CA VAL A 222 -3.25 -11.28 5.62
C VAL A 222 -3.19 -11.21 7.14
N ALA A 223 -2.30 -11.97 7.78
CA ALA A 223 -2.14 -11.97 9.22
C ALA A 223 -1.74 -10.59 9.77
N HIS A 224 -0.85 -9.87 9.06
CA HIS A 224 -0.47 -8.49 9.41
C HIS A 224 -1.67 -7.55 9.45
N ILE A 225 -2.55 -7.60 8.46
CA ILE A 225 -3.76 -6.78 8.46
C ILE A 225 -4.72 -7.18 9.59
N LEU A 226 -4.93 -8.48 9.81
CA LEU A 226 -5.89 -8.97 10.81
C LEU A 226 -5.50 -8.63 12.25
N ILE A 227 -4.21 -8.74 12.61
CA ILE A 227 -3.78 -8.37 13.96
C ILE A 227 -3.87 -6.86 14.18
N ASN A 228 -3.50 -6.03 13.20
CA ASN A 228 -3.68 -4.58 13.27
C ASN A 228 -5.16 -4.21 13.38
N TYR A 229 -6.02 -4.90 12.63
CA TYR A 229 -7.47 -4.74 12.71
C TYR A 229 -8.01 -5.05 14.10
N LYS A 230 -7.47 -6.07 14.77
CA LYS A 230 -7.87 -6.44 16.13
C LYS A 230 -7.42 -5.42 17.17
N LEU A 231 -6.15 -5.00 17.07
CA LEU A 231 -5.56 -4.11 18.06
C LEU A 231 -6.14 -2.70 17.95
N LYS A 232 -6.57 -2.28 16.76
CA LYS A 232 -7.07 -0.93 16.41
C LYS A 232 -6.06 0.19 16.56
N LYS A 233 -5.21 0.16 17.59
CA LYS A 233 -4.11 1.07 17.81
C LYS A 233 -2.85 0.22 17.97
N SER A 234 -1.90 0.40 17.06
CA SER A 234 -0.68 -0.39 17.04
C SER A 234 0.52 0.51 16.81
N GLY A 235 1.63 0.24 17.49
CA GLY A 235 2.85 0.98 17.20
C GLY A 235 3.50 0.43 15.94
N LEU A 236 3.49 1.23 14.87
CA LEU A 236 4.00 0.85 13.55
C LEU A 236 5.45 0.33 13.60
N TYR A 237 6.27 0.94 14.46
CA TYR A 237 7.70 0.63 14.59
C TYR A 237 8.09 0.03 15.94
N THR A 238 7.15 -0.17 16.87
CA THR A 238 7.47 -0.57 18.25
C THR A 238 7.28 -2.07 18.51
N LEU A 239 6.49 -2.76 17.69
CA LEU A 239 6.25 -4.20 17.79
C LEU A 239 6.72 -5.07 16.60
N PRO A 240 7.80 -4.76 15.83
CA PRO A 240 8.16 -5.55 14.64
C PRO A 240 8.35 -7.04 14.92
N PHE A 241 9.02 -7.40 16.03
CA PHE A 241 9.27 -8.80 16.37
C PHE A 241 7.98 -9.57 16.65
N PHE A 242 7.04 -8.97 17.39
CA PHE A 242 5.77 -9.62 17.71
C PHE A 242 4.89 -9.73 16.47
N MET A 243 4.82 -8.68 15.66
CA MET A 243 4.01 -8.63 14.43
C MET A 243 4.50 -9.64 13.39
N GLU A 244 5.80 -9.63 13.08
CA GLU A 244 6.39 -10.62 12.17
C GLU A 244 6.31 -12.03 12.76
N GLY A 245 6.59 -12.19 14.06
CA GLY A 245 6.49 -13.48 14.75
C GLY A 245 5.08 -14.07 14.67
N PHE A 246 4.06 -13.26 14.89
CA PHE A 246 2.65 -13.64 14.72
C PHE A 246 2.37 -14.04 13.26
N ALA A 247 2.72 -13.19 12.29
CA ALA A 247 2.48 -13.46 10.88
C ALA A 247 3.19 -14.72 10.38
N VAL A 248 4.41 -15.01 10.88
CA VAL A 248 5.10 -16.27 10.62
C VAL A 248 4.40 -17.45 11.28
N ALA A 249 4.01 -17.32 12.55
CA ALA A 249 3.39 -18.40 13.31
C ALA A 249 2.04 -18.85 12.73
N VAL A 250 1.25 -17.93 12.16
CA VAL A 250 -0.08 -18.26 11.62
C VAL A 250 -0.13 -18.31 10.10
N GLY A 251 0.65 -17.47 9.42
CA GLY A 251 0.65 -17.32 7.96
C GLY A 251 1.85 -17.92 7.25
N GLY A 252 2.88 -18.35 7.98
CA GLY A 252 4.09 -18.95 7.43
C GLY A 252 5.08 -17.91 6.87
N ARG A 253 6.04 -18.34 6.04
CA ARG A 253 7.05 -17.44 5.44
C ARG A 253 7.52 -17.95 4.09
N GLY A 254 7.71 -17.05 3.13
CA GLY A 254 8.30 -17.39 1.82
C GLY A 254 7.50 -18.43 1.02
N GLY A 255 6.18 -18.44 1.17
CA GLY A 255 5.30 -19.45 0.55
C GLY A 255 5.24 -20.79 1.29
N MET A 256 5.97 -20.95 2.40
CA MET A 256 5.93 -22.15 3.24
C MET A 256 4.86 -22.02 4.31
N ALA A 257 4.10 -23.09 4.54
CA ALA A 257 3.12 -23.15 5.62
C ALA A 257 3.79 -23.08 7.01
N PRO A 258 3.10 -22.57 8.05
CA PRO A 258 3.68 -22.42 9.39
C PRO A 258 4.39 -23.67 9.92
N ARG A 259 3.77 -24.85 9.74
CA ARG A 259 4.35 -26.12 10.19
C ARG A 259 5.73 -26.40 9.57
N VAL A 260 5.90 -26.09 8.28
CA VAL A 260 7.18 -26.29 7.57
C VAL A 260 8.25 -25.37 8.15
N VAL A 261 7.89 -24.12 8.46
CA VAL A 261 8.80 -23.16 9.09
C VAL A 261 9.21 -23.65 10.48
N THR A 262 8.26 -24.15 11.27
CA THR A 262 8.54 -24.73 12.61
C THR A 262 9.42 -25.96 12.53
N ASP A 263 9.14 -26.89 11.61
CA ASP A 263 9.92 -28.12 11.43
C ASP A 263 11.38 -27.79 11.03
N LEU A 264 11.57 -26.80 10.16
CA LEU A 264 12.91 -26.29 9.80
C LEU A 264 13.61 -25.65 11.00
N GLY A 265 12.90 -24.82 11.77
CA GLY A 265 13.46 -24.20 12.99
C GLY A 265 13.90 -25.24 14.01
N TYR A 266 13.07 -26.27 14.26
CA TYR A 266 13.40 -27.39 15.13
C TYR A 266 14.62 -28.18 14.63
N TYR A 267 14.67 -28.47 13.34
CA TYR A 267 15.82 -29.14 12.74
C TYR A 267 17.11 -28.33 12.94
N LEU A 268 17.07 -27.01 12.67
CA LEU A 268 18.23 -26.15 12.83
C LEU A 268 18.71 -26.10 14.29
N GLU A 269 17.78 -25.96 15.25
CA GLU A 269 18.06 -26.01 16.69
C GLU A 269 18.70 -27.34 17.11
N LYS A 270 18.17 -28.48 16.63
CA LYS A 270 18.70 -29.81 16.94
C LYS A 270 20.01 -30.14 16.24
N SER A 271 20.28 -29.52 15.10
CA SER A 271 21.50 -29.73 14.30
C SER A 271 22.72 -28.96 14.82
N SER A 272 22.55 -28.07 15.81
CA SER A 272 23.60 -27.18 16.32
C SER A 272 24.27 -26.30 15.26
N ILE A 273 23.60 -26.07 14.11
CA ILE A 273 24.05 -25.16 13.06
C ILE A 273 23.87 -23.70 13.50
N LEU A 274 22.89 -23.44 14.36
CA LEU A 274 22.67 -22.15 15.00
C LEU A 274 23.19 -22.26 16.45
N THR A 275 24.36 -21.69 16.71
CA THR A 275 24.94 -21.49 18.06
C THR A 275 24.63 -20.10 18.58
#